data_AF-A0A1V6IXH1-F1
#
_entry.id   AF-A0A1V6IXH1-F1
#
_cell.length_a   1.000
_cell.length_b   1.000
_cell.length_c   1.000
_cell.angle_alpha   90.00
_cell.angle_beta   90.00
_cell.angle_gamma   90.00
#
_symmetry.space_group_name_H-M   'P 1'
#
loop_
_entity.id
_entity.type
_entity.pdbx_description
1 polymer ?
#
loop_
_entity_poly.entity_id
_entity_poly.type
_entity_poly.pdbx_seq_one_letter_code
_entity_poly.pdbx_strand_id
1 'polypeptide(L)'
;MVLAWPVLSLADPKQLVPDDENYEYGTYTLKDFESMAIFIGRVILGFAGAATLVMFVIGGIQMIIAAGNSENFKKGQQTLTNALIGLVVIFCSYMIINFVLTTLGAQNWTRTKLNEVMKQ
;
A
#
# COMPACT_ATOMS: atom_id res chain seq x y z
N MET A 1 -45.03 37.18 -15.04
CA MET A 1 -45.29 36.74 -13.65
C MET A 1 -44.24 35.71 -13.29
N VAL A 2 -43.13 36.19 -12.73
CA VAL A 2 -42.18 35.40 -11.95
C VAL A 2 -42.90 35.05 -10.63
N LEU A 3 -42.67 33.86 -10.05
CA LEU A 3 -42.35 33.66 -8.63
C LEU A 3 -42.62 32.21 -8.17
N ALA A 4 -41.53 31.57 -7.72
CA ALA A 4 -41.43 30.41 -6.83
C ALA A 4 -41.71 29.00 -7.41
N TRP A 5 -40.91 28.59 -8.41
CA TRP A 5 -40.34 27.24 -8.34
C TRP A 5 -39.39 27.20 -7.11
N PRO A 6 -39.23 26.08 -6.39
CA PRO A 6 -38.29 25.95 -5.28
C PRO A 6 -36.85 25.90 -5.80
N VAL A 7 -36.39 27.00 -6.39
CA VAL A 7 -34.99 27.35 -6.35
C VAL A 7 -34.78 27.88 -4.94
N LEU A 8 -34.15 27.05 -4.10
CA LEU A 8 -33.53 27.34 -2.79
C LEU A 8 -34.09 26.51 -1.62
N SER A 9 -33.74 25.22 -1.55
CA SER A 9 -33.55 24.54 -0.25
C SER A 9 -32.74 23.22 -0.33
N LEU A 10 -31.74 23.13 -1.22
CA LEU A 10 -30.70 22.08 -1.11
C LEU A 10 -29.28 22.62 -1.26
N ALA A 11 -29.11 23.94 -1.44
CA ALA A 11 -27.90 24.60 -1.03
C ALA A 11 -28.12 25.05 0.41
N ASP A 12 -28.01 24.11 1.35
CA ASP A 12 -27.40 24.45 2.62
C ASP A 12 -25.92 24.72 2.29
N PRO A 13 -25.42 25.98 2.26
CA PRO A 13 -23.98 26.22 2.37
C PRO A 13 -23.55 25.96 3.83
N LYS A 14 -24.05 24.89 4.42
CA LYS A 14 -23.75 24.49 5.79
C LYS A 14 -22.70 23.40 5.71
N GLN A 15 -21.46 23.91 5.61
CA GLN A 15 -20.25 23.28 6.11
C GLN A 15 -20.00 21.85 5.60
N LEU A 16 -19.27 21.74 4.48
CA LEU A 16 -18.56 20.49 4.09
C LEU A 16 -17.34 20.20 4.99
N VAL A 17 -17.27 20.87 6.13
CA VAL A 17 -16.20 20.83 7.11
C VAL A 17 -16.89 20.68 8.45
N PRO A 18 -16.85 19.50 9.08
CA PRO A 18 -17.27 19.37 10.46
C PRO A 18 -16.50 20.40 11.31
N ASP A 19 -17.21 21.32 11.95
CA ASP A 19 -16.71 22.10 13.09
C ASP A 19 -16.73 21.17 14.32
N ASP A 20 -16.09 20.00 14.20
CA ASP A 20 -15.55 19.29 15.35
C ASP A 20 -14.18 19.91 15.59
N GLU A 21 -14.18 20.71 16.62
CA GLU A 21 -13.11 21.42 17.29
C GLU A 21 -11.98 20.49 17.75
N ASN A 22 -11.28 19.88 16.79
CA ASN A 22 -9.86 19.54 16.83
C ASN A 22 -9.42 19.22 15.39
N TYR A 23 -9.21 20.27 14.58
CA TYR A 23 -8.00 20.24 13.76
C TYR A 23 -6.84 20.31 14.75
N GLU A 24 -6.54 19.16 15.36
CA GLU A 24 -5.21 18.91 15.88
C GLU A 24 -4.35 19.15 14.64
N TYR A 25 -3.80 20.36 14.54
CA TYR A 25 -2.77 20.70 13.57
C TYR A 25 -1.68 19.73 13.96
N GLY A 26 -1.75 18.54 13.35
CA GLY A 26 -0.86 17.45 13.61
C GLY A 26 0.49 18.10 13.50
N THR A 27 1.24 18.07 14.59
CA THR A 27 2.64 18.44 14.53
C THR A 27 3.16 17.68 13.33
N TYR A 28 3.47 18.37 12.22
CA TYR A 28 3.90 17.77 10.97
C TYR A 28 5.25 17.12 11.27
N THR A 29 5.14 15.94 11.85
CA THR A 29 6.22 15.19 12.45
C THR A 29 6.50 14.06 11.50
N LEU A 30 7.69 13.50 11.63
CA LEU A 30 8.24 12.50 10.73
C LEU A 30 7.32 11.27 10.55
N LYS A 31 6.29 11.09 11.39
CA LYS A 31 5.24 10.05 11.32
C LYS A 31 4.26 10.20 10.14
N ASP A 32 3.95 11.42 9.69
CA ASP A 32 3.07 11.61 8.52
C ASP A 32 3.81 11.27 7.23
N PHE A 33 5.10 11.62 7.17
CA PHE A 33 6.00 11.19 6.10
C PHE A 33 6.18 9.67 6.06
N GLU A 34 6.26 9.03 7.23
CA GLU A 34 6.31 7.57 7.36
C GLU A 34 5.04 6.90 6.79
N SER A 35 3.86 7.40 7.13
CA SER A 35 2.59 6.85 6.65
C SER A 35 2.43 7.01 5.13
N MET A 36 2.86 8.14 4.57
CA MET A 36 2.85 8.36 3.12
C MET A 36 3.82 7.43 2.39
N ALA A 37 5.03 7.24 2.94
CA ALA A 37 6.03 6.33 2.38
C ALA A 37 5.55 4.86 2.39
N ILE A 38 4.89 4.42 3.46
CA ILE A 38 4.32 3.08 3.56
C ILE A 38 3.19 2.88 2.54
N PHE A 39 2.32 3.87 2.38
CA PHE A 39 1.23 3.80 1.39
C PHE A 39 1.78 3.66 -0.04
N ILE A 40 2.73 4.52 -0.42
CA ILE A 40 3.39 4.47 -1.73
C ILE A 40 4.10 3.12 -1.92
N GLY A 41 4.85 2.68 -0.91
CA GLY A 41 5.53 1.38 -0.91
C GLY A 41 4.56 0.23 -1.16
N ARG A 42 3.42 0.20 -0.47
CA ARG A 42 2.38 -0.83 -0.62
C ARG A 42 1.78 -0.87 -2.02
N VAL A 43 1.54 0.29 -2.62
CA VAL A 43 1.03 0.38 -4.01
C VAL A 43 2.08 -0.18 -4.99
N ILE A 44 3.32 0.28 -4.90
CA ILE A 44 4.42 -0.17 -5.78
C ILE A 44 4.67 -1.67 -5.62
N LEU A 45 4.70 -2.18 -4.38
CA LEU A 45 4.88 -3.61 -4.09
C LEU A 45 3.75 -4.47 -4.65
N GLY A 46 2.50 -3.99 -4.60
CA GLY A 46 1.36 -4.68 -5.20
C GLY A 46 1.50 -4.83 -6.71
N PHE A 47 1.87 -3.75 -7.41
CA PHE A 47 2.12 -3.79 -8.85
C PHE A 47 3.35 -4.64 -9.21
N ALA A 48 4.44 -4.51 -8.45
CA ALA A 48 5.66 -5.28 -8.66
C ALA A 48 5.44 -6.79 -8.47
N GLY A 49 4.65 -7.17 -7.46
CA GLY A 49 4.28 -8.57 -7.21
C GLY A 49 3.43 -9.16 -8.33
N ALA A 50 2.42 -8.42 -8.80
CA ALA A 50 1.63 -8.83 -9.94
C ALA A 50 2.48 -9.00 -11.22
N ALA A 51 3.36 -8.05 -11.52
CA ALA A 51 4.25 -8.12 -12.69
C ALA A 51 5.22 -9.31 -12.59
N THR A 52 5.78 -9.54 -11.41
CA THR A 52 6.70 -10.66 -11.13
C THR A 52 6.02 -12.01 -11.34
N LEU A 53 4.77 -12.15 -10.86
CA LEU A 53 3.99 -13.38 -11.06
C LEU A 53 3.78 -13.67 -12.55
N VAL A 54 3.45 -12.66 -13.36
CA VAL A 54 3.26 -12.82 -14.81
C VAL A 54 4.56 -13.27 -15.48
N MET A 55 5.68 -12.64 -15.18
CA MET A 55 6.99 -13.04 -15.73
C MET A 55 7.41 -14.44 -15.28
N PHE A 56 7.09 -14.82 -14.03
CA PHE A 56 7.36 -16.15 -13.50
C PHE A 56 6.61 -17.23 -14.29
N VAL A 57 5.33 -17.02 -14.59
CA VAL A 57 4.52 -17.96 -15.38
C VAL A 57 5.06 -18.07 -16.81
N ILE A 58 5.38 -16.95 -17.46
CA ILE A 58 5.92 -16.96 -18.84
C ILE A 58 7.27 -17.69 -18.88
N GLY A 59 8.17 -17.40 -17.93
CA GLY A 59 9.47 -18.08 -17.84
C GLY A 59 9.35 -19.58 -17.57
N GLY A 60 8.40 -19.98 -16.71
CA GLY A 60 8.11 -21.38 -16.42
C GLY A 60 7.56 -22.14 -17.62
N ILE A 61 6.57 -21.57 -18.31
CA ILE A 61 5.99 -22.16 -19.53
C ILE A 61 7.05 -22.28 -20.63
N GLN A 62 7.88 -21.26 -20.82
CA GLN A 62 8.94 -21.26 -21.83
C GLN A 62 10.00 -22.35 -21.58
N MET A 63 10.27 -22.67 -20.31
CA MET A 63 11.17 -23.76 -19.94
C MET A 63 10.57 -25.14 -20.23
N ILE A 64 9.26 -25.32 -20.00
CA ILE A 64 8.53 -26.57 -20.27
C ILE A 64 8.43 -26.84 -21.78
N ILE A 65 8.14 -25.81 -22.58
CA ILE A 65 7.97 -25.93 -24.05
C ILE A 65 9.32 -26.07 -24.77
N ALA A 66 10.45 -25.88 -24.10
CA ALA A 66 11.78 -25.88 -24.73
C ALA A 66 12.15 -27.18 -25.47
N ALA A 67 11.46 -28.30 -25.23
CA ALA A 67 11.46 -29.53 -26.04
C ALA A 67 12.85 -30.06 -26.51
N GLY A 68 13.92 -29.81 -25.74
CA GLY A 68 15.29 -30.22 -26.06
C GLY A 68 16.18 -29.16 -26.70
N ASN A 69 15.68 -27.95 -26.98
CA ASN A 69 16.51 -26.81 -27.38
C ASN A 69 17.15 -26.15 -26.14
N SER A 70 18.46 -26.31 -25.98
CA SER A 70 19.20 -25.76 -24.83
C SER A 70 19.14 -24.23 -24.76
N GLU A 71 18.97 -23.54 -25.90
CA GLU A 71 18.90 -22.08 -25.93
C GLU A 71 17.60 -21.57 -25.31
N ASN A 72 16.47 -22.20 -25.65
CA ASN A 72 15.16 -21.85 -25.09
C ASN A 72 15.07 -22.21 -23.61
N PHE A 73 15.70 -23.32 -23.20
CA PHE A 73 15.80 -23.70 -21.79
C PHE A 73 16.61 -22.67 -20.99
N LYS A 74 17.77 -22.23 -21.51
CA LYS A 74 18.63 -21.24 -20.86
C LYS A 74 17.94 -19.87 -20.76
N LYS A 75 17.19 -19.46 -21.79
CA LYS A 75 16.35 -18.25 -21.75
C LYS A 75 15.26 -18.36 -20.67
N GLY A 76 14.54 -19.48 -20.60
CA GLY A 76 13.55 -19.73 -19.56
C GLY A 76 14.14 -19.66 -18.15
N GLN A 77 15.32 -20.27 -17.93
CA GLN A 77 16.03 -20.23 -16.65
C GLN A 77 16.44 -18.80 -16.25
N GLN A 78 16.95 -18.00 -17.19
CA GLN A 78 17.27 -16.59 -16.93
C GLN A 78 16.02 -15.79 -16.54
N THR A 79 14.91 -15.95 -17.26
CA THR A 79 13.65 -15.30 -16.93
C THR A 79 13.16 -15.70 -15.53
N LEU A 80 13.26 -16.98 -15.18
CA LEU A 80 12.87 -17.47 -13.86
C LEU A 80 13.76 -16.89 -12.74
N THR A 81 15.07 -16.80 -12.99
CA THR A 81 16.04 -16.22 -12.04
C THR A 81 15.74 -14.75 -11.79
N ASN A 82 15.43 -13.99 -12.85
CA ASN A 82 15.05 -12.59 -12.74
C ASN A 82 13.73 -12.41 -12.00
N ALA A 83 12.74 -13.27 -12.24
CA ALA A 83 11.47 -13.28 -11.50
C ALA A 83 11.70 -13.59 -10.01
N LEU A 84 12.60 -14.53 -9.68
CA LEU A 84 12.96 -14.85 -8.30
C LEU A 84 13.58 -13.65 -7.57
N ILE A 85 14.46 -12.90 -8.25
CA ILE A 85 15.07 -11.68 -7.69
C ILE A 85 13.97 -10.64 -7.39
N GLY A 86 13.02 -10.44 -8.31
CA GLY A 86 11.87 -9.55 -8.08
C GLY A 86 11.04 -9.97 -6.85
N LEU A 87 10.81 -11.27 -6.68
CA LEU A 87 10.09 -11.81 -5.53
C LEU A 87 10.84 -11.55 -4.20
N VAL A 88 12.16 -11.77 -4.20
CA VAL A 88 13.00 -11.51 -3.02
C VAL A 88 12.96 -10.04 -2.63
N VAL A 89 12.99 -9.11 -3.60
CA VAL A 89 12.91 -7.67 -3.33
C VAL A 89 11.59 -7.30 -2.64
N ILE A 90 10.47 -7.88 -3.06
CA ILE A 90 9.16 -7.67 -2.42
C ILE A 90 9.19 -8.14 -0.97
N PHE A 91 9.77 -9.31 -0.72
CA PHE A 91 9.91 -9.89 0.61
C PHE A 91 10.77 -9.01 1.53
N CYS A 92 11.92 -8.55 1.02
CA CYS A 92 12.82 -7.63 1.72
C CYS A 92 12.14 -6.31 2.05
N SER A 93 11.35 -5.76 1.12
CA SER A 93 10.65 -4.51 1.35
C SER A 93 9.63 -4.62 2.48
N TYR A 94 8.84 -5.70 2.51
CA TYR A 94 7.92 -5.98 3.61
C TYR A 94 8.67 -6.11 4.95
N MET A 95 9.79 -6.83 4.96
CA MET A 95 10.62 -6.99 6.16
C MET A 95 11.13 -5.64 6.69
N ILE A 96 11.62 -4.76 5.82
CA ILE A 96 12.12 -3.42 6.20
C ILE A 96 10.98 -2.56 6.78
N ILE A 97 9.80 -2.55 6.14
CA ILE A 97 8.65 -1.78 6.61
C ILE A 97 8.28 -2.21 8.04
N ASN A 98 8.18 -3.52 8.30
CA ASN A 98 7.87 -4.04 9.63
C ASN A 98 8.98 -3.73 10.65
N PHE A 99 10.24 -3.78 10.23
CA PHE A 99 11.37 -3.44 11.08
C PHE A 99 11.34 -1.97 11.51
N VAL A 100 11.06 -1.06 10.58
CA VAL A 100 10.92 0.37 10.85
C VAL A 100 9.73 0.65 11.77
N LEU A 101 8.56 0.07 11.49
CA LEU A 101 7.35 0.20 12.32
C LEU A 101 7.56 -0.29 13.76
N THR A 102 8.32 -1.38 13.92
CA THR A 102 8.66 -1.94 15.23
C THR A 102 9.65 -1.05 15.97
N THR A 103 10.68 -0.55 15.28
CA THR A 103 11.72 0.32 15.84
C THR A 103 11.16 1.68 16.27
N LEU A 104 10.18 2.21 15.53
CA LEU A 104 9.52 3.49 15.83
C LEU A 104 8.41 3.36 16.89
N GLY A 105 8.16 2.17 17.44
CA GLY A 105 7.33 1.99 18.63
C GLY A 105 5.81 2.15 18.41
N ALA A 106 5.33 2.08 17.17
CA ALA A 106 3.91 2.25 16.82
C ALA A 106 2.97 1.17 17.43
N GLN A 107 3.53 0.09 17.98
CA GLN A 107 2.75 -0.97 18.65
C GLN A 107 2.41 -0.67 20.13
N ASN A 108 3.10 0.27 20.78
CA ASN A 108 2.96 0.46 22.23
C ASN A 108 1.87 1.45 22.65
N TRP A 109 1.41 2.34 21.76
CA TRP A 109 0.56 3.46 22.16
C TRP A 109 -0.95 3.22 21.99
N THR A 110 -1.36 2.39 21.03
CA THR A 110 -2.79 2.29 20.69
C THR A 110 -3.57 1.31 21.57
N ARG A 111 -2.92 0.27 22.13
CA ARG A 111 -3.62 -0.75 22.95
C ARG A 111 -3.70 -0.42 24.44
N THR A 112 -2.74 0.31 24.98
CA THR A 112 -2.64 0.56 26.43
C THR A 112 -3.63 1.63 26.88
N LYS A 113 -3.79 2.70 26.08
CA LYS A 113 -4.71 3.81 26.34
C LYS A 113 -6.19 3.39 26.33
N LEU A 114 -6.59 2.49 25.43
CA LEU A 114 -7.99 2.03 25.30
C LEU A 114 -8.47 1.18 26.49
N ASN A 115 -7.57 0.41 27.10
CA ASN A 115 -7.92 -0.44 28.25
C ASN A 115 -8.03 0.34 29.57
N GLU A 116 -7.42 1.52 29.66
CA GLU A 116 -7.56 2.42 30.81
C GLU A 116 -8.86 3.23 30.75
N VAL A 117 -9.24 3.74 29.56
CA VAL A 117 -10.48 4.53 29.41
C VAL A 117 -11.76 3.69 29.45
N MET A 118 -11.70 2.39 29.14
CA MET A 118 -12.86 1.48 29.27
C MET A 118 -12.98 0.83 30.65
N LYS A 119 -12.03 1.08 31.56
CA LYS A 119 -12.07 0.60 32.96
C LYS A 119 -12.53 1.66 33.96
N GLN A 120 -12.77 2.89 33.50
CA GLN A 120 -13.49 3.92 34.26
C GLN A 120 -14.94 4.01 33.78
#